data_AF-A0AAU3MCC6-F1
#
_entry.id   AF-A0AAU3MCC6-F1
#
_cell.length_a   1.000
_cell.length_b   1.000
_cell.length_c   1.000
_cell.angle_alpha   90.00
_cell.angle_beta   90.00
_cell.angle_gamma   90.00
#
_symmetry.space_group_name_H-M   'P 1'
#
loop_
_entity.id
_entity.type
_entity.pdbx_description
1 polymer ?
#
loop_
_entity_poly.entity_id
_entity_poly.type
_entity_poly.pdbx_seq_one_letter_code
_entity_poly.pdbx_strand_id
1 'polypeptide(L)' 'MAKTQLGARVDEDIAELAKKRASDLGLSIGDYLARLVQDDASGLRARAVDAAARFLTEHQAVFDDAEQAQETVRGARAA' A
#
# COMPACT_ATOMS: atom_id res chain seq x y z
N MET A 1 0.39 -21.45 -19.20
CA MET A 1 1.85 -21.68 -19.03
C MET A 1 2.05 -22.63 -17.87
N ALA A 2 3.00 -23.56 -17.95
CA ALA A 2 3.33 -24.42 -16.82
C ALA A 2 3.95 -23.59 -15.68
N LYS A 3 3.57 -23.87 -14.43
CA LYS A 3 4.15 -23.22 -13.25
C LYS A 3 5.50 -23.89 -12.93
N THR A 4 6.53 -23.08 -12.70
CA THR A 4 7.86 -23.56 -12.26
C THR A 4 7.92 -23.57 -10.73
N GLN A 5 8.49 -24.62 -10.14
CA GLN A 5 8.68 -24.70 -8.69
C GLN A 5 9.87 -23.81 -8.26
N LEU A 6 9.60 -22.84 -7.38
CA LEU A 6 10.58 -21.95 -6.76
C LEU A 6 10.96 -22.54 -5.40
N GLY A 7 11.94 -23.44 -5.36
CA GLY A 7 12.38 -24.08 -4.10
C GLY A 7 13.09 -23.08 -3.17
N ALA A 8 12.35 -22.36 -2.33
CA ALA A 8 12.89 -21.40 -1.36
C ALA A 8 12.75 -21.92 0.08
N ARG A 9 13.77 -21.65 0.91
CA ARG A 9 13.71 -21.87 2.37
C ARG A 9 13.49 -20.54 3.06
N VAL A 10 12.56 -20.51 4.00
CA VAL A 10 12.23 -19.35 4.83
C VAL A 10 12.02 -19.82 6.25
N ASP A 11 12.11 -18.89 7.19
CA ASP A 11 11.76 -19.15 8.58
C ASP A 11 10.26 -19.50 8.71
N GLU A 12 9.93 -20.28 9.73
CA GLU A 12 8.58 -20.83 9.92
C GLU A 12 7.53 -19.72 10.12
N ASP A 13 7.86 -18.68 10.88
CA ASP A 13 7.00 -17.52 11.11
C ASP A 13 6.67 -16.78 9.81
N ILE A 14 7.65 -16.63 8.93
CA ILE A 14 7.47 -16.05 7.59
C ILE A 14 6.57 -16.95 6.72
N ALA A 15 6.76 -18.27 6.78
CA ALA A 15 5.91 -19.20 6.05
C ALA A 15 4.44 -19.12 6.50
N GLU A 16 4.20 -19.09 7.81
CA GLU A 16 2.86 -18.97 8.37
C GLU A 16 2.22 -17.62 8.06
N LEU A 17 2.99 -16.54 8.14
CA LEU A 17 2.53 -15.22 7.74
C LEU A 17 2.11 -15.21 6.26
N ALA A 18 2.94 -15.74 5.37
CA ALA A 18 2.63 -15.79 3.94
C ALA A 18 1.36 -16.60 3.66
N LYS A 19 1.18 -17.75 4.33
CA LYS A 19 -0.06 -18.56 4.23
C LYS A 19 -1.28 -17.79 4.69
N LYS A 20 -1.21 -17.13 5.84
CA LYS A 20 -2.31 -16.31 6.38
C LYS A 20 -2.69 -15.20 5.40
N ARG A 21 -1.70 -14.44 4.92
CA ARG A 21 -1.93 -13.33 3.98
C ARG A 21 -2.50 -13.81 2.65
N ALA A 22 -2.02 -14.93 2.13
CA ALA A 22 -2.60 -15.55 0.94
C ALA A 22 -4.07 -15.93 1.16
N SER A 23 -4.39 -16.54 2.31
CA SER A 23 -5.76 -16.91 2.68
C SER A 23 -6.68 -15.69 2.84
N ASP A 24 -6.23 -14.63 3.52
CA ASP A 24 -6.99 -13.39 3.70
C ASP A 24 -7.38 -12.76 2.35
N LEU A 25 -6.56 -12.97 1.32
CA LEU A 25 -6.77 -12.48 -0.04
C LEU A 25 -7.46 -13.50 -0.96
N GLY A 26 -7.79 -14.70 -0.47
CA GLY A 26 -8.38 -15.77 -1.27
C GLY A 26 -7.44 -16.32 -2.36
N LEU A 27 -6.13 -16.23 -2.16
CA LEU A 27 -5.10 -16.64 -3.12
C LEU A 27 -4.41 -17.93 -2.69
N SER A 28 -3.93 -18.70 -3.67
CA SER A 28 -2.93 -19.73 -3.39
C SER A 28 -1.62 -19.08 -2.95
N ILE A 29 -0.81 -19.79 -2.16
CA ILE A 29 0.51 -19.28 -1.74
C ILE A 29 1.39 -18.91 -2.92
N GLY A 30 1.35 -19.71 -4.00
CA GLY A 30 2.12 -19.45 -5.22
C GLY A 30 1.67 -18.17 -5.93
N ASP A 31 0.36 -17.93 -6.01
CA ASP A 31 -0.17 -16.72 -6.66
C ASP A 31 0.06 -15.47 -5.80
N TYR A 32 0.00 -15.61 -4.47
CA TYR A 32 0.40 -14.55 -3.54
C TYR A 32 1.87 -14.15 -3.72
N LEU A 33 2.78 -15.12 -3.78
CA LEU A 33 4.21 -14.87 -4.00
C LEU A 33 4.48 -14.25 -5.38
N ALA A 34 3.81 -14.76 -6.43
CA ALA A 34 3.95 -14.19 -7.77
C ALA A 34 3.53 -12.72 -7.81
N ARG A 35 2.41 -12.39 -7.16
CA ARG A 35 1.96 -11.00 -7.02
C ARG A 35 2.96 -10.16 -6.24
N LEU A 36 3.46 -10.64 -5.11
CA LEU A 36 4.44 -9.91 -4.30
C LEU A 36 5.71 -9.57 -5.11
N VAL A 37 6.23 -10.55 -5.87
CA VAL A 37 7.42 -10.35 -6.72
C VAL A 37 7.14 -9.39 -7.87
N GLN A 38 5.96 -9.46 -8.50
CA GLN A 38 5.58 -8.53 -9.56
C GLN A 38 5.37 -7.10 -9.05
N ASP A 39 4.70 -6.95 -7.91
CA ASP A 39 4.47 -5.65 -7.27
C ASP A 39 5.81 -4.99 -6.91
N ASP A 40 6.75 -5.77 -6.37
CA ASP A 40 8.13 -5.34 -6.09
C ASP A 40 8.88 -4.94 -7.38
N ALA A 41 8.93 -5.85 -8.37
CA ALA A 41 9.68 -5.64 -9.60
C ALA A 41 9.09 -4.52 -10.50
N SER A 42 7.79 -4.27 -10.42
CA SER A 42 7.11 -3.25 -11.25
C SER A 42 7.56 -1.83 -10.93
N GLY A 43 8.08 -1.59 -9.71
CA GLY A 43 8.34 -0.23 -9.20
C GLY A 43 7.08 0.63 -9.10
N LEU A 44 5.89 0.06 -9.32
CA LEU A 44 4.62 0.78 -9.36
C LEU A 44 4.35 1.47 -8.02
N ARG A 45 4.68 0.82 -6.90
CA ARG A 45 4.55 1.41 -5.58
C ARG A 45 5.38 2.69 -5.44
N ALA A 46 6.65 2.65 -5.84
CA ALA A 46 7.52 3.82 -5.76
C ALA A 46 6.98 4.97 -6.62
N ARG A 47 6.56 4.67 -7.86
CA ARG A 47 5.97 5.65 -8.78
C ARG A 47 4.64 6.21 -8.27
N ALA A 48 3.80 5.39 -7.66
CA ALA A 48 2.53 5.80 -7.09
C ALA A 48 2.73 6.73 -5.89
N VAL A 49 3.69 6.41 -5.01
CA VAL A 49 4.05 7.27 -3.87
C VAL A 49 4.62 8.59 -4.34
N ASP A 50 5.52 8.57 -5.33
CA ASP A 50 6.09 9.78 -5.92
C ASP A 50 5.00 10.65 -6.58
N ALA A 51 4.08 10.05 -7.34
CA ALA A 51 2.94 10.75 -7.91
C ALA A 51 2.03 11.37 -6.83
N ALA A 52 1.75 10.64 -5.76
CA ALA A 52 0.98 11.16 -4.63
C ALA A 52 1.69 12.34 -3.93
N ALA A 53 3.01 12.24 -3.74
CA ALA A 53 3.80 13.32 -3.14
C ALA A 53 3.77 14.59 -4.00
N ARG A 54 3.90 14.44 -5.33
CA ARG A 54 3.78 15.56 -6.28
C ARG A 54 2.38 16.17 -6.25
N PHE A 55 1.33 15.35 -6.27
CA PHE A 55 -0.05 15.82 -6.17
C PHE A 55 -0.29 16.63 -4.89
N LEU A 56 0.16 16.14 -3.74
CA LEU A 56 0.06 16.87 -2.47
C LEU A 56 0.80 18.20 -2.53
N THR A 57 2.01 18.21 -3.10
CA THR A 57 2.81 19.43 -3.25
C THR A 57 2.14 20.46 -4.16
N GLU A 58 1.65 20.02 -5.32
CA GLU A 58 1.01 20.89 -6.32
C GLU A 58 -0.31 21.49 -5.82
N HIS A 59 -1.01 20.78 -4.94
CA HIS A 59 -2.31 21.19 -4.40
C HIS A 59 -2.26 21.63 -2.94
N GLN A 60 -1.07 21.87 -2.37
CA GLN A 60 -0.88 22.20 -0.95
C GLN A 60 -1.82 23.32 -0.48
N ALA A 61 -1.93 24.41 -1.25
CA ALA A 61 -2.77 25.55 -0.90
C ALA A 61 -4.26 25.19 -0.74
N VAL A 62 -4.78 24.25 -1.54
CA VAL A 62 -6.17 23.80 -1.43
C VAL A 62 -6.39 23.00 -0.16
N PHE A 63 -5.40 22.17 0.22
CA PHE A 63 -5.45 21.42 1.48
C PHE A 63 -5.34 22.36 2.68
N ASP A 64 -4.42 23.33 2.64
CA ASP A 64 -4.24 24.33 3.69
C ASP A 64 -5.53 25.16 3.89
N ASP A 65 -6.15 25.62 2.80
CA ASP A 65 -7.42 26.36 2.86
C ASP A 65 -8.56 25.51 3.46
N ALA A 66 -8.61 24.23 3.10
CA ALA A 66 -9.60 23.29 3.64
C ALA A 66 -9.40 23.03 5.14
N GLU A 67 -8.14 22.89 5.61
CA GLU A 67 -7.82 22.72 7.03
C GLU A 67 -8.16 23.97 7.85
N GLN A 68 -7.81 25.17 7.36
CA GLN A 68 -8.13 26.43 8.02
C GLN A 68 -9.65 26.68 8.12
N ALA A 69 -10.40 26.32 7.06
CA ALA A 69 -11.85 26.38 7.08
C ALA A 69 -12.46 25.41 8.12
N GLN A 70 -11.82 24.28 8.42
CA GLN A 70 -12.26 23.36 9.47
C GLN A 70 -11.90 23.85 10.89
N GLU A 71 -10.73 24.46 11.06
CA GLU A 71 -10.30 25.02 12.35
C GLU A 71 -11.18 26.19 12.79
N THR A 72 -11.55 27.07 11.86
CA THR A 72 -12.48 28.18 12.13
C THR A 72 -13.86 27.71 12.58
N VAL A 73 -14.39 26.63 11.98
CA VAL A 73 -15.66 26.02 12.39
C VAL A 73 -15.57 25.34 13.77
N ARG A 74 -14.43 24.71 14.10
CA ARG A 74 -14.20 24.12 15.43
C ARG A 74 -14.04 25.18 16.51
N GLY A 75 -13.32 26.27 16.24
CA GLY A 75 -13.17 27.40 17.16
C GLY A 75 -14.49 28.09 17.48
N ALA A 76 -15.38 28.21 16.49
CA ALA A 76 -16.73 28.78 16.67
C ALA A 76 -17.68 27.92 17.52
N ARG A 77 -17.41 26.62 17.69
CA ARG A 77 -18.20 25.73 18.58
C ARG A 77 -17.66 25.64 20.01
N ALA A 78 -16.47 26.19 20.26
CA ALA A 78 -15.82 26.18 21.57
C ALA A 78 -15.97 27.52 22.34
N ALA A 79 -16.65 28.51 21.75
CA ALA A 79 -16.91 29.83 22.33
C ALA A 79 -18.34 29.97 22.84
#